data_AF-A0AAW0JN34-F1
#
_entry.id   AF-A0AAW0JN34-F1
#
_cell.length_a   1.000
_cell.length_b   1.000
_cell.length_c   1.000
_cell.angle_alpha   90.00
_cell.angle_beta   90.00
_cell.angle_gamma   90.00
#
_symmetry.space_group_name_H-M   'P 1'
#
loop_
_entity.id
_entity.type
_entity.pdbx_description
1 polymer ?
#
loop_
_entity_poly.entity_id
_entity_poly.type
_entity_poly.pdbx_seq_one_letter_code
_entity_poly.pdbx_strand_id
1 'polypeptide(L)'
;MWKMNQYLPLLLIASCLFFISHSQTTSNTSSQHRCLPEQSSALLQLRKEFVEKRMYSDYYDYYNGSYPKMKSWKADSDCCSSWDGVNGY
;
A
#
# COMPACT_ATOMS: atom_id res chain seq x y z
N MET A 1 -16.67 -45.56 27.18
CA MET A 1 -16.77 -44.11 26.84
C MET A 1 -15.39 -43.52 26.54
N TRP A 2 -14.70 -43.98 25.49
CA TRP A 2 -13.34 -43.50 25.12
C TRP A 2 -13.13 -43.27 23.61
N LYS A 3 -14.21 -43.34 22.80
CA LYS A 3 -14.13 -43.30 21.33
C LYS A 3 -14.08 -41.87 20.77
N MET A 4 -14.41 -40.85 21.57
CA MET A 4 -14.46 -39.44 21.14
C MET A 4 -13.07 -38.78 21.05
N ASN A 5 -12.06 -39.34 21.72
CA ASN A 5 -10.73 -38.74 21.79
C ASN A 5 -9.85 -39.02 20.56
N GLN A 6 -10.23 -39.99 19.73
CA GLN A 6 -9.51 -40.36 18.51
C GLN A 6 -9.64 -39.31 17.40
N TYR A 7 -10.78 -38.63 17.32
CA TYR A 7 -11.08 -37.67 16.25
C TYR A 7 -10.66 -36.25 16.59
N LEU A 8 -10.41 -35.98 17.88
CA LEU A 8 -9.94 -34.70 18.39
C LEU A 8 -8.62 -34.23 17.75
N PRO A 9 -7.55 -35.07 17.66
CA PRO A 9 -6.33 -34.66 16.98
C PRO A 9 -6.56 -34.42 15.49
N LEU A 10 -7.44 -35.19 14.86
CA LEU A 10 -7.73 -35.07 13.42
C LEU A 10 -8.46 -33.76 13.10
N LEU A 11 -9.41 -33.36 13.96
CA LEU A 11 -10.09 -32.07 13.89
C LEU A 11 -9.14 -30.89 14.13
N LEU A 12 -8.21 -31.02 15.08
CA LEU A 12 -7.20 -30.00 15.35
C LEU A 12 -6.22 -29.83 14.18
N ILE A 13 -5.83 -30.92 13.51
CA ILE A 13 -4.97 -30.84 12.32
C ILE A 13 -5.71 -30.16 11.17
N ALA A 14 -6.97 -30.51 10.94
CA ALA A 14 -7.78 -29.90 9.89
C ALA A 14 -7.97 -28.38 10.09
N SER A 15 -8.20 -27.93 11.33
CA SER A 15 -8.32 -26.51 11.63
C SER A 15 -6.99 -25.77 11.43
N CYS A 16 -5.87 -26.34 11.87
CA CYS A 16 -4.54 -25.77 11.64
C CYS A 16 -4.23 -25.58 10.15
N LEU A 17 -4.54 -26.58 9.30
CA LEU A 17 -4.32 -26.49 7.86
C LEU A 17 -5.18 -25.41 7.19
N PHE A 18 -6.41 -25.20 7.68
CA PHE A 18 -7.28 -24.13 7.21
C PHE A 18 -6.72 -22.75 7.57
N PHE A 19 -6.26 -22.55 8.81
CA PHE A 19 -5.63 -21.30 9.25
C PHE A 19 -4.32 -20.99 8.52
N ILE A 20 -3.47 -22.00 8.27
CA ILE A 20 -2.22 -21.83 7.51
C ILE A 20 -2.51 -21.45 6.05
N SER A 21 -3.53 -22.06 5.44
CA SER A 21 -3.96 -21.70 4.08
C SER A 21 -4.48 -20.27 4.00
N HIS A 22 -5.28 -19.85 4.98
CA HIS A 22 -5.83 -18.50 5.04
C HIS A 22 -4.79 -17.43 5.38
N SER A 23 -3.72 -17.80 6.10
CA SER A 23 -2.58 -16.92 6.40
C SER A 23 -1.63 -16.78 5.21
N GLN A 24 -1.55 -17.79 4.34
CA GLN A 24 -0.72 -17.72 3.12
C GLN A 24 -1.31 -16.77 2.08
N THR A 25 -2.64 -16.57 2.04
CA THR A 25 -3.27 -15.55 1.18
C THR A 25 -2.92 -14.11 1.60
N THR A 26 -2.49 -13.89 2.84
CA THR A 26 -2.06 -12.57 3.35
C THR A 26 -0.55 -12.39 3.42
N SER A 27 0.24 -13.44 3.17
CA SER A 27 1.71 -13.43 3.37
C SER A 27 2.48 -13.50 2.05
N ASN A 28 2.15 -12.60 1.12
CA ASN A 28 2.97 -12.31 -0.05
C ASN A 28 3.48 -10.86 0.01
N THR A 29 4.06 -10.45 1.15
CA THR A 29 4.88 -9.23 1.21
C THR A 29 6.32 -9.59 0.84
N SER A 30 6.50 -10.15 -0.36
CA SER A 30 7.81 -10.19 -0.99
C SER A 30 8.22 -8.75 -1.26
N SER A 31 9.06 -8.20 -0.38
CA SER A 31 10.22 -7.30 -0.52
C SER A 31 10.43 -6.41 -1.77
N GLN A 32 9.43 -6.21 -2.63
CA GLN A 32 9.36 -5.08 -3.51
C GLN A 32 8.54 -4.04 -2.75
N HIS A 33 9.21 -3.01 -2.23
CA HIS A 33 8.59 -1.79 -1.70
C HIS A 33 7.88 -1.03 -2.83
N ARG A 34 6.91 -1.68 -3.48
CA ARG A 34 6.05 -1.11 -4.48
C ARG A 34 4.81 -0.63 -3.77
N CYS A 35 4.39 0.56 -4.16
CA CYS A 35 3.14 1.13 -3.66
C CYS A 35 1.99 0.16 -3.89
N LEU A 36 1.11 -0.02 -2.89
CA LEU A 36 -0.15 -0.69 -3.14
C LEU A 36 -0.97 0.15 -4.14
N PRO A 37 -1.67 -0.47 -5.11
CA PRO A 37 -2.47 0.26 -6.09
C PRO A 37 -3.46 1.23 -5.44
N GLU A 38 -4.11 0.81 -4.35
CA GLU A 38 -5.04 1.64 -3.58
C GLU A 38 -4.34 2.89 -3.00
N GLN A 39 -3.17 2.73 -2.38
CA GLN A 39 -2.39 3.83 -1.81
C GLN A 39 -1.96 4.83 -2.89
N SER A 40 -1.42 4.34 -4.01
CA SER A 40 -1.05 5.20 -5.14
C SER A 40 -2.24 5.98 -5.70
N SER A 41 -3.42 5.35 -5.76
CA SER A 41 -4.64 5.98 -6.27
C SER A 41 -5.16 7.10 -5.37
N ALA A 42 -5.15 6.90 -4.05
CA ALA A 42 -5.57 7.92 -3.09
C ALA A 42 -4.64 9.13 -3.10
N LEU A 43 -3.33 8.90 -3.20
CA LEU A 43 -2.33 9.97 -3.34
C LEU A 43 -2.49 10.73 -4.66
N LEU A 44 -2.82 10.07 -5.77
CA LEU A 44 -3.11 10.75 -7.04
C LEU A 44 -4.38 11.59 -6.97
N GLN A 45 -5.40 11.15 -6.23
CA GLN A 45 -6.58 11.96 -5.97
C GLN A 45 -6.22 13.19 -5.14
N LEU A 46 -5.44 13.02 -4.08
CA LEU A 46 -4.92 14.13 -3.28
C LEU A 46 -4.11 15.12 -4.13
N ARG A 47 -3.25 14.62 -5.02
CA ARG A 47 -2.49 15.44 -5.97
C ARG A 47 -3.42 16.32 -6.81
N LYS A 48 -4.50 15.75 -7.38
CA LYS A 48 -5.46 16.52 -8.19
C LYS A 48 -6.07 17.65 -7.36
N GLU A 49 -6.57 17.34 -6.17
CA GLU A 49 -7.18 18.31 -5.27
C GLU A 49 -6.23 19.48 -4.93
N PHE A 50 -4.95 19.20 -4.69
CA PHE A 50 -4.00 20.21 -4.26
C PHE A 50 -3.31 20.94 -5.42
N VAL A 51 -2.91 20.24 -6.47
CA VAL A 51 -2.18 20.84 -7.62
C VAL A 51 -3.13 21.64 -8.51
N GLU A 52 -4.33 21.13 -8.78
CA GLU A 52 -5.31 21.83 -9.63
C GLU A 52 -5.83 23.10 -8.95
N LYS A 53 -6.07 23.06 -7.63
CA LYS A 53 -6.46 24.24 -6.85
C LYS A 53 -5.34 25.26 -6.67
N ARG A 54 -4.07 24.85 -6.68
CA ARG A 54 -2.90 25.73 -6.48
C ARG A 54 -2.27 26.24 -7.78
N MET A 55 -2.80 25.90 -8.95
CA MET A 55 -2.22 26.32 -10.24
C MET A 55 -2.13 27.86 -10.39
N TYR A 56 -2.90 28.63 -9.62
CA TYR A 56 -2.80 30.10 -9.53
C TYR A 56 -1.58 30.63 -8.76
N SER A 57 -0.94 29.81 -7.92
CA SER A 57 0.16 30.19 -7.01
C SER A 57 1.55 29.80 -7.53
N ASP A 58 1.61 29.00 -8.59
CA ASP A 58 2.86 28.39 -9.09
C ASP A 58 3.89 29.43 -9.57
N TYR A 59 3.43 30.62 -9.97
CA TYR A 59 4.30 31.73 -10.35
C TYR A 59 5.14 32.25 -9.17
N TYR A 60 4.59 32.26 -7.96
CA TYR A 60 5.29 32.78 -6.76
C TYR A 60 6.20 31.74 -6.10
N ASP A 61 5.84 30.45 -6.18
CA ASP A 61 6.61 29.37 -5.54
C ASP A 61 7.94 29.09 -6.25
N TYR A 62 8.01 29.34 -7.57
CA TYR A 62 9.28 29.22 -8.33
C TYR A 62 10.35 30.21 -7.84
N TYR A 63 9.95 31.45 -7.51
CA TYR A 63 10.86 32.46 -6.96
C TYR A 63 11.18 32.23 -5.48
N ASN A 64 10.30 31.55 -4.74
CA ASN A 64 10.50 31.24 -3.32
C ASN A 64 11.22 29.89 -3.09
N GLY A 65 11.70 29.24 -4.17
CA GLY A 65 12.45 27.98 -4.13
C GLY A 65 11.66 26.76 -3.65
N SER A 66 10.34 26.87 -3.49
CA SER A 66 9.50 25.81 -2.94
C SER A 66 8.83 25.03 -4.07
N TYR A 67 9.47 23.94 -4.51
CA TYR A 67 8.91 23.03 -5.51
C TYR A 67 7.81 22.14 -4.88
N PRO A 68 6.57 22.14 -5.41
CA PRO A 68 5.52 21.26 -4.90
C PRO A 68 5.89 19.79 -5.15
N LYS A 69 6.25 19.05 -4.09
CA LYS A 69 6.67 17.63 -4.16
C LYS A 69 5.68 16.74 -4.92
N MET A 70 4.39 17.02 -4.79
CA MET A 70 3.29 16.33 -5.49
C MET A 70 3.37 16.42 -7.02
N LYS A 71 4.18 17.31 -7.60
CA LYS A 71 4.42 17.35 -9.06
C LYS A 71 5.11 16.09 -9.58
N SER A 72 5.96 15.45 -8.77
CA SER A 72 6.64 14.20 -9.13
C SER A 72 5.70 12.98 -9.18
N TRP A 73 4.50 13.09 -8.61
CA TRP A 73 3.58 11.96 -8.48
C TRP A 73 2.90 11.65 -9.82
N LYS A 74 3.24 10.54 -10.46
CA LYS A 74 2.69 10.13 -11.76
C LYS A 74 2.09 8.72 -11.71
N ALA A 75 0.96 8.53 -12.39
CA ALA A 75 0.23 7.26 -12.39
C ALA A 75 0.97 6.12 -13.10
N ASP A 76 1.92 6.44 -13.95
CA ASP A 76 2.77 5.51 -14.69
C ASP A 76 4.10 5.20 -13.98
N SER A 77 4.34 5.76 -12.79
CA SER A 77 5.56 5.54 -12.01
C SER A 77 5.27 4.93 -10.63
N ASP A 78 6.24 4.20 -10.10
CA ASP A 78 6.13 3.60 -8.77
C ASP A 78 6.23 4.67 -7.68
N CYS A 79 5.25 4.69 -6.78
CA CYS A 79 5.12 5.77 -5.79
C CYS A 79 6.29 5.79 -4.79
N CYS A 80 6.79 4.64 -4.36
CA CYS A 80 7.80 4.58 -3.29
C CYS A 80 9.21 4.90 -3.77
N SER A 81 9.49 4.75 -5.06
CA SER A 81 10.80 5.01 -5.65
C SER A 81 10.86 6.28 -6.49
N SER A 82 9.73 6.71 -7.07
CA SER A 82 9.70 7.78 -8.07
C SER A 82 9.02 9.06 -7.58
N TRP A 83 8.32 9.04 -6.44
CA TRP A 83 7.57 10.19 -5.96
C TRP A 83 8.26 10.87 -4.78
N ASP A 84 8.51 12.17 -4.92
CA ASP A 84 9.11 13.00 -3.88
C ASP A 84 8.23 13.01 -2.62
N GLY A 85 8.85 12.71 -1.47
CA GLY A 85 8.19 12.71 -0.17
C GLY A 85 7.36 11.46 0.13
N VAL A 86 7.41 10.43 -0.72
CA VAL A 86 6.77 9.13 -0.47
C VAL A 86 7.86 8.08 -0.27
N ASN A 87 8.08 7.68 0.98
CA ASN A 87 9.05 6.64 1.33
C ASN A 87 8.29 5.33 1.60
N GLY A 88 8.74 4.22 1.01
CA GLY A 88 8.28 2.88 1.39
C GLY A 88 8.98 2.43 2.67
N TYR A 89 8.23 2.14 3.72
CA TYR A 89 8.72 1.47 4.93
C TYR A 89 8.39 -0.02 4.89
#